data_AF-A0A261SA10-F1
#
_entry.id   AF-A0A261SA10-F1
#
_cell.length_a   1.000
_cell.length_b   1.000
_cell.length_c   1.000
_cell.angle_alpha   90.00
_cell.angle_beta   90.00
_cell.angle_gamma   90.00
#
_symmetry.space_group_name_H-M   'P 1'
#
loop_
_entity.id
_entity.type
_entity.pdbx_description
1 polymer ?
#
loop_
_entity_poly.entity_id
_entity_poly.type
_entity_poly.pdbx_seq_one_letter_code
_entity_poly.pdbx_strand_id
1 'polypeptide(L)'
;MSISSVSSSSAIANFLSRGSAAESSKSVEEDPTSVRAQLRQLQKQLSEIMRQVAKVRESNATDEQKNRQIQALNTQATQIQAQIQKLLNEQTQQAQG
;
A
#
# COMPACT_ATOMS: atom_id res chain seq x y z
N MET A 1 -23.13 -38.23 -42.37
CA MET A 1 -22.69 -39.59 -42.01
C MET A 1 -21.34 -39.49 -41.33
N SER A 2 -21.26 -40.03 -40.12
CA SER A 2 -20.11 -40.06 -39.21
C SER A 2 -18.95 -40.87 -39.77
N ILE A 3 -17.71 -40.52 -39.41
CA ILE A 3 -16.80 -41.46 -38.75
C ILE A 3 -15.88 -40.70 -37.77
N SER A 4 -15.93 -41.15 -36.53
CA SER A 4 -15.03 -40.84 -35.45
C SER A 4 -13.73 -41.63 -35.62
N SER A 5 -12.59 -41.05 -35.27
CA SER A 5 -11.43 -41.83 -34.81
C SER A 5 -10.66 -41.02 -33.77
N VAL A 6 -11.08 -41.20 -32.52
CA VAL A 6 -10.24 -40.93 -31.35
C VAL A 6 -9.51 -42.23 -31.04
N SER A 7 -8.20 -42.27 -31.27
CA SER A 7 -7.34 -43.31 -30.73
C SER A 7 -6.51 -42.70 -29.60
N SER A 8 -6.83 -43.16 -28.41
CA SER A 8 -6.22 -42.82 -27.14
C SER A 8 -4.83 -43.45 -27.00
N SER A 9 -3.95 -42.76 -26.27
CA SER A 9 -3.03 -43.29 -25.25
C SER A 9 -1.56 -42.95 -25.46
N SER A 10 -1.16 -41.83 -24.88
CA SER A 10 -0.01 -41.80 -23.98
C SER A 10 -0.20 -40.64 -23.00
N ALA A 11 -1.02 -40.92 -21.98
CA ALA A 11 -0.95 -40.25 -20.69
C ALA A 11 0.50 -40.34 -20.15
N ILE A 12 0.93 -39.37 -19.34
CA ILE A 12 2.28 -39.17 -18.77
C ILE A 12 3.20 -38.23 -19.60
N ALA A 13 2.74 -37.02 -19.93
CA ALA A 13 3.66 -36.00 -20.47
C ALA A 13 3.43 -34.56 -19.99
N ASN A 14 2.60 -34.29 -18.98
CA ASN A 14 2.57 -32.91 -18.43
C ASN A 14 2.27 -32.76 -16.94
N PHE A 15 2.38 -33.84 -16.15
CA PHE A 15 2.40 -33.74 -14.69
C PHE A 15 3.69 -33.06 -14.16
N LEU A 16 4.64 -32.71 -15.04
CA LEU A 16 5.87 -31.98 -14.74
C LEU A 16 5.85 -30.50 -15.18
N SER A 17 4.69 -29.92 -15.44
CA SER A 17 4.55 -28.45 -15.50
C SER A 17 3.91 -27.87 -14.23
N ARG A 18 3.91 -28.67 -13.15
CA ARG A 18 3.62 -28.30 -11.77
C ARG A 18 4.96 -28.12 -11.03
N GLY A 19 5.78 -27.22 -11.55
CA GLY A 19 7.09 -26.85 -10.98
C GLY A 19 7.21 -25.33 -10.93
N SER A 20 6.79 -24.76 -9.80
CA SER A 20 7.41 -23.56 -9.24
C SER A 20 7.42 -22.28 -10.11
N ALA A 21 6.24 -21.72 -10.34
CA ALA A 21 6.07 -20.26 -10.33
C ALA A 21 4.79 -19.88 -9.58
N ALA A 22 4.44 -20.67 -8.56
CA ALA A 22 3.81 -20.09 -7.38
C ALA A 22 4.92 -19.33 -6.64
N GLU A 23 5.29 -18.15 -7.15
CA GLU A 23 5.92 -17.13 -6.31
C GLU A 23 4.82 -16.54 -5.43
N SER A 24 4.26 -17.40 -4.57
CA SER A 24 3.59 -16.96 -3.39
C SER A 24 4.66 -16.73 -2.35
N SER A 25 4.65 -15.51 -1.83
CA SER A 25 5.19 -15.15 -0.54
C SER A 25 6.70 -14.98 -0.48
N LYS A 26 7.13 -13.78 -0.81
CA LYS A 26 7.66 -12.97 0.28
C LYS A 26 7.01 -11.59 0.23
N SER A 27 5.83 -11.48 0.85
CA SER A 27 5.61 -10.29 1.68
C SER A 27 6.86 -10.25 2.55
N VAL A 28 7.82 -9.39 2.21
CA VAL A 28 8.89 -9.06 3.14
C VAL A 28 8.12 -8.64 4.37
N GLU A 29 8.13 -9.51 5.39
CA GLU A 29 7.72 -9.17 6.74
C GLU A 29 8.70 -8.08 7.16
N GLU A 30 8.48 -6.88 6.65
CA GLU A 30 9.08 -5.69 7.19
C GLU A 30 8.42 -5.56 8.54
N ASP A 31 9.23 -5.86 9.56
CA ASP A 31 8.90 -5.67 10.95
C ASP A 31 8.11 -4.36 11.07
N PRO A 32 6.87 -4.36 11.59
CA PRO A 32 6.03 -3.16 11.65
C PRO A 32 6.69 -2.04 12.46
N THR A 33 7.73 -2.36 13.22
CA THR A 33 8.57 -1.42 13.98
C THR A 33 9.71 -0.80 13.16
N SER A 34 10.05 -1.36 11.99
CA SER A 34 11.09 -0.84 11.11
C SER A 34 10.79 0.60 10.70
N VAL A 35 11.82 1.44 10.63
CA VAL A 35 11.76 2.83 10.16
C VAL A 35 11.03 2.91 8.80
N ARG A 36 11.25 1.93 7.92
CA ARG A 36 10.59 1.87 6.61
C ARG A 36 9.10 1.54 6.69
N ALA A 37 8.68 0.71 7.64
CA ALA A 37 7.27 0.43 7.91
C ALA A 37 6.56 1.65 8.51
N GLN A 38 7.20 2.31 9.48
CA GLN A 38 6.69 3.55 10.09
C GLN A 38 6.52 4.66 9.05
N LEU A 39 7.50 4.84 8.15
CA LEU A 39 7.44 5.81 7.06
C LEU A 39 6.23 5.55 6.15
N ARG A 40 6.02 4.30 5.72
CA ARG A 40 4.85 3.92 4.90
C ARG A 40 3.53 4.21 5.62
N GLN A 41 3.47 3.95 6.92
CA GLN A 41 2.28 4.21 7.73
C GLN A 41 1.98 5.71 7.83
N LEU A 42 2.99 6.55 8.09
CA LEU A 42 2.83 8.00 8.13
C LEU A 42 2.43 8.57 6.76
N GLN A 43 3.02 8.06 5.68
CA GLN A 43 2.60 8.42 4.31
C GLN A 43 1.13 8.07 4.04
N LYS A 44 0.69 6.89 4.49
CA LYS A 44 -0.71 6.48 4.40
C LYS A 44 -1.63 7.40 5.22
N GLN A 45 -1.24 7.74 6.45
CA GLN A 45 -2.00 8.68 7.28
C GLN A 45 -2.11 10.06 6.63
N LEU A 46 -1.02 10.57 6.03
CA LEU A 46 -1.05 11.83 5.30
C LEU A 46 -2.01 11.78 4.11
N SER A 47 -1.98 10.69 3.33
CA SER A 47 -2.91 10.49 2.21
C SER A 47 -4.37 10.45 2.66
N GLU A 48 -4.65 9.76 3.78
CA GLU A 48 -5.99 9.72 4.37
C GLU A 48 -6.46 11.10 4.84
N ILE A 49 -5.56 11.92 5.41
CA ILE A 49 -5.89 13.31 5.77
C ILE A 49 -6.22 14.13 4.54
N MET A 50 -5.44 14.03 3.46
CA MET A 50 -5.74 14.74 2.20
C MET A 50 -7.11 14.32 1.64
N ARG A 51 -7.46 13.04 1.72
CA ARG A 51 -8.78 12.53 1.35
C ARG A 51 -9.88 13.09 2.24
N GLN A 52 -9.65 13.21 3.55
CA GLN A 52 -10.60 13.82 4.47
C GLN A 52 -10.79 15.31 4.18
N VAL A 53 -9.73 16.05 3.90
CA VAL A 53 -9.81 17.47 3.50
C VAL A 53 -10.70 17.65 2.26
N ALA A 54 -10.54 16.79 1.25
CA ALA A 54 -11.40 16.81 0.07
C ALA A 54 -12.88 16.55 0.43
N LYS A 55 -13.16 15.51 1.24
CA LYS A 55 -14.52 15.23 1.72
C LYS A 55 -15.14 16.38 2.50
N VAL A 56 -14.37 17.06 3.34
CA VAL A 56 -14.84 18.21 4.13
C VAL A 56 -15.21 19.37 3.20
N ARG A 57 -14.40 19.64 2.18
CA ARG A 57 -14.69 20.66 1.17
C ARG A 57 -16.00 20.40 0.42
N GLU A 58 -16.23 19.15 0.07
CA GLU A 58 -17.44 18.67 -0.64
C GLU A 58 -18.67 18.51 0.26
N SER A 59 -18.50 18.53 1.59
CA SER A 59 -19.61 18.37 2.52
C SER A 59 -20.62 19.52 2.45
N ASN A 60 -21.86 19.29 2.88
CA ASN A 60 -22.89 20.33 3.00
C ASN A 60 -22.81 21.12 4.32
N ALA A 61 -21.67 21.08 5.02
CA ALA A 61 -21.45 21.88 6.23
C ALA A 61 -21.31 23.38 5.92
N THR A 62 -21.43 24.24 6.93
CA THR A 62 -21.19 25.68 6.74
C THR A 62 -19.71 25.95 6.46
N ASP A 63 -19.41 27.06 5.77
CA ASP A 63 -18.02 27.43 5.45
C ASP A 63 -17.15 27.56 6.70
N GLU A 64 -17.73 28.05 7.80
CA GLU A 64 -17.01 28.16 9.07
C GLU A 64 -16.67 26.78 9.66
N GLN A 65 -17.62 25.82 9.61
CA GLN A 65 -17.36 24.45 10.03
C GLN A 65 -16.30 23.78 9.16
N LYS A 66 -16.39 23.94 7.83
CA LYS A 66 -15.39 23.42 6.89
C LYS A 66 -14.02 23.99 7.16
N ASN A 67 -13.91 25.31 7.34
CA ASN A 67 -12.63 25.97 7.54
C ASN A 67 -11.96 25.50 8.85
N ARG A 68 -12.72 25.42 9.95
CA ARG A 68 -12.22 24.88 11.22
C ARG A 68 -11.70 23.45 11.09
N GLN A 69 -12.46 22.59 10.40
CA GLN A 69 -12.08 21.19 10.22
C GLN A 69 -10.87 21.03 9.28
N ILE A 70 -10.81 21.80 8.20
CA ILE A 70 -9.66 21.83 7.28
C ILE A 70 -8.41 22.34 8.00
N GLN A 71 -8.51 23.37 8.85
CA GLN A 71 -7.38 23.86 9.65
C GLN A 71 -6.84 22.80 10.61
N ALA A 72 -7.74 22.08 11.29
CA ALA A 72 -7.36 20.97 12.16
C ALA A 72 -6.63 19.86 11.37
N LEU A 73 -7.19 19.45 10.22
CA LEU A 73 -6.59 18.45 9.34
C LEU A 73 -5.24 18.89 8.77
N ASN A 74 -5.10 20.17 8.37
CA ASN A 74 -3.84 20.72 7.88
C ASN A 74 -2.76 20.75 8.97
N THR A 75 -3.14 21.06 10.21
CA THR A 75 -2.24 21.00 11.36
C THR A 75 -1.73 19.58 11.58
N GLN A 76 -2.63 18.60 11.53
CA GLN A 76 -2.27 17.18 11.64
C GLN A 76 -1.37 16.72 10.48
N ALA A 77 -1.66 17.14 9.25
CA ALA A 77 -0.83 16.86 8.08
C ALA A 77 0.59 17.40 8.25
N THR A 78 0.73 18.63 8.76
CA THR A 78 2.03 19.28 9.00
C THR A 78 2.85 18.52 10.03
N GLN A 79 2.22 18.06 11.11
CA GLN A 79 2.88 17.23 12.13
C GLN A 79 3.37 15.89 11.56
N ILE A 80 2.54 15.23 10.75
CA ILE A 80 2.92 13.97 10.10
C ILE A 80 4.06 14.19 9.10
N GLN A 81 4.03 15.27 8.31
CA GLN A 81 5.12 15.62 7.40
C GLN A 81 6.44 15.84 8.16
N ALA A 82 6.40 16.51 9.32
CA ALA A 82 7.59 16.68 10.16
C ALA A 82 8.14 15.34 10.67
N GLN A 83 7.27 14.41 11.09
CA GLN A 83 7.68 13.07 11.51
C GLN A 83 8.28 12.25 10.36
N ILE A 84 7.70 12.34 9.16
CA ILE A 84 8.23 11.73 7.94
C ILE A 84 9.66 12.23 7.67
N GLN A 85 9.88 13.54 7.71
CA GLN A 85 11.22 14.10 7.49
C GLN A 85 12.22 13.63 8.54
N LYS A 86 11.81 13.54 9.82
CA LYS A 86 12.66 13.02 10.89
C LYS A 86 13.09 11.57 10.60
N LEU A 87 12.14 10.70 10.26
CA LEU A 87 12.43 9.30 9.97
C LEU A 87 13.28 9.11 8.70
N LEU A 88 13.09 9.94 7.67
CA LEU A 88 13.94 9.93 6.48
C LEU A 88 15.40 10.29 6.82
N ASN A 89 15.60 11.28 7.68
CA ASN A 89 16.94 11.65 8.15
C ASN A 89 17.57 10.52 8.99
N GLU A 90 16.79 9.86 9.83
CA GLU A 90 17.26 8.71 10.61
C GLU A 90 17.62 7.51 9.71
N GLN A 91 16.79 7.21 8.71
CA GLN A 91 17.05 6.16 7.74
C GLN A 91 18.33 6.42 6.94
N THR A 92 18.54 7.66 6.49
CA THR A 92 19.74 8.02 5.73
C THR A 92 21.01 7.98 6.58
N GLN A 93 20.93 8.30 7.88
CA GLN A 93 22.04 8.15 8.82
C GLN A 93 22.37 6.68 9.10
N GLN A 94 21.35 5.83 9.29
CA GLN A 94 21.53 4.39 9.47
C GLN A 94 22.13 3.71 8.23
N ALA A 95 21.84 4.23 7.03
CA ALA A 95 22.40 3.71 5.78
C ALA A 95 23.84 4.18 5.49
N GLN A 96 24.33 5.21 6.19
CA GLN A 96 25.67 5.78 6.02
C GLN A 96 26.67 5.36 7.11
N GLY A 97 26.20 4.71 8.17
CA GLY A 97 27.01 4.22 9.30
C GLY A 97 27.43 2.76 9.17
#